data_AF-A6QW61-F1
#
_entry.id   AF-A6QW61-F1
#
_cell.length_a   1.000
_cell.length_b   1.000
_cell.length_c   1.000
_cell.angle_alpha   90.00
_cell.angle_beta   90.00
_cell.angle_gamma   90.00
#
_symmetry.space_group_name_H-M   'P 1'
#
loop_
_entity.id
_entity.type
_entity.pdbx_description
1 polymer ?
#
loop_
_entity_poly.entity_id
_entity_poly.type
_entity_poly.pdbx_seq_one_letter_code
_entity_poly.pdbx_strand_id
1 'polypeptide(L)'
;MSFEVYRVAYAGLPRDHHAIFVVTDDDQSGHLFQVTGNIQNGMTFEDKPGKKPEESASFQSKVFVGKVSAANFSRVKAICEAIPVPKKQFEGPRRLYPEEPIKRCQEWTTEALEALVNEHVIES
;
A
#
# COMPACT_ATOMS: atom_id res chain seq x y z
N MET A 1 21.45 7.09 -6.32
CA MET A 1 20.11 7.25 -6.92
C MET A 1 19.08 6.90 -5.87
N SER A 2 17.99 7.64 -5.80
CA SER A 2 16.86 7.37 -4.91
C SER A 2 15.55 7.58 -5.64
N PHE A 3 14.53 6.87 -5.18
CA PHE A 3 13.19 6.83 -5.74
C PHE A 3 12.22 7.50 -4.78
N GLU A 4 11.32 8.31 -5.30
CA GLU A 4 10.28 8.96 -4.49
C GLU A 4 9.19 7.96 -4.13
N VAL A 5 8.77 7.99 -2.86
CA VAL A 5 7.73 7.12 -2.33
C VAL A 5 6.50 7.94 -1.99
N TYR A 6 5.35 7.48 -2.47
CA TYR A 6 4.06 8.12 -2.29
C TYR A 6 3.05 7.15 -1.68
N ARG A 7 2.20 7.65 -0.79
CA ARG A 7 0.91 7.03 -0.51
C ARG A 7 -0.08 7.52 -1.56
N VAL A 8 -0.62 6.63 -2.36
CA VAL A 8 -1.62 6.95 -3.39
C VAL A 8 -3.01 6.52 -2.94
N ALA A 9 -4.03 7.28 -3.33
CA ALA A 9 -5.43 6.98 -3.10
C ALA A 9 -6.18 6.89 -4.42
N TYR A 10 -6.94 5.80 -4.59
CA TYR A 10 -7.83 5.56 -5.72
C TYR A 10 -9.26 5.41 -5.22
N ALA A 11 -10.23 5.88 -6.02
CA ALA A 11 -11.65 5.81 -5.71
C ALA A 11 -12.05 4.36 -5.39
N GLY A 12 -12.67 4.19 -4.23
CA GLY A 12 -13.14 2.91 -3.73
C GLY A 12 -14.39 3.06 -2.87
N LEU A 13 -15.11 1.96 -2.66
CA LEU A 13 -16.28 1.92 -1.79
C LEU A 13 -16.11 0.89 -0.67
N PRO A 14 -16.49 1.21 0.58
CA PRO A 14 -17.05 2.48 1.05
C PRO A 14 -16.00 3.58 1.31
N ARG A 15 -14.72 3.28 1.10
CA ARG A 15 -13.59 4.19 1.27
C ARG A 15 -12.62 3.99 0.12
N ASP A 16 -11.81 5.00 -0.14
CA ASP A 16 -10.73 4.93 -1.11
C ASP A 16 -9.77 3.77 -0.83
N HIS A 17 -9.24 3.22 -1.91
CA HIS A 17 -8.18 2.23 -1.90
C HIS A 17 -6.84 2.94 -1.78
N HIS A 18 -6.06 2.59 -0.75
CA HIS A 18 -4.70 3.11 -0.57
C HIS A 18 -3.66 2.09 -1.04
N ALA A 19 -2.57 2.61 -1.59
CA ALA A 19 -1.40 1.82 -1.97
C ALA A 19 -0.12 2.64 -1.78
N ILE A 20 1.02 1.96 -1.83
CA ILE A 20 2.36 2.56 -1.83
C ILE A 20 2.85 2.57 -3.27
N PHE A 21 3.23 3.73 -3.78
CA PHE A 21 3.79 3.89 -5.11
C PHE A 21 5.23 4.40 -5.01
N VAL A 22 6.15 3.76 -5.73
CA VAL A 22 7.56 4.14 -5.80
C VAL A 22 7.88 4.53 -7.24
N VAL A 23 8.37 5.74 -7.45
CA VAL A 23 8.73 6.25 -8.79
C VAL A 23 10.12 5.72 -9.16
N THR A 24 10.18 4.68 -9.99
CA THR A 24 11.44 4.00 -10.35
C THR A 24 11.99 4.39 -11.71
N ASP A 25 11.17 5.00 -12.57
CA ASP A 25 11.49 5.24 -13.97
C ASP A 25 11.46 6.74 -14.31
N ASP A 26 12.26 7.14 -15.32
CA ASP A 26 12.42 8.54 -15.74
C ASP A 26 11.10 9.15 -16.27
N ASP A 27 10.21 8.31 -16.79
CA ASP A 27 8.90 8.74 -17.26
C ASP A 27 7.91 8.96 -16.12
N GLN A 28 8.32 8.84 -14.85
CA GLN A 28 7.53 8.88 -13.61
C GLN A 28 6.57 7.69 -13.40
N SER A 29 6.69 6.62 -14.19
CA SER A 29 6.13 5.33 -13.82
C SER A 29 6.97 4.68 -12.72
N GLY A 30 6.49 3.54 -12.21
CA GLY A 30 7.32 2.76 -11.31
C GLY A 30 6.64 1.53 -10.73
N HIS A 31 6.66 1.38 -9.41
CA HIS A 31 6.21 0.17 -8.74
C HIS A 31 5.11 0.44 -7.72
N LEU A 32 4.08 -0.41 -7.72
CA LEU A 32 2.93 -0.32 -6.82
C LEU A 32 2.92 -1.51 -5.87
N PHE A 33 2.75 -1.24 -4.57
CA PHE A 33 2.54 -2.23 -3.52
C PHE A 33 1.19 -1.99 -2.85
N GLN A 34 0.37 -3.03 -2.78
CA GLN A 34 -1.00 -2.91 -2.28
C GLN A 34 -1.52 -4.23 -1.71
N VAL A 35 -2.65 -4.13 -1.02
CA VAL A 35 -3.49 -5.30 -0.72
C VAL A 35 -4.85 -5.12 -1.40
N THR A 36 -5.30 -6.13 -2.12
CA THR A 36 -6.57 -6.10 -2.86
C THR A 36 -7.54 -7.13 -2.27
N GLY A 37 -8.84 -6.87 -2.38
CA GLY A 37 -9.88 -7.71 -1.77
C GLY A 37 -10.78 -6.89 -0.84
N ASN A 38 -11.44 -7.56 0.10
CA ASN A 38 -12.38 -6.90 1.01
C ASN A 38 -12.51 -7.64 2.35
N ILE A 39 -13.17 -7.01 3.32
CA ILE A 39 -13.35 -7.57 4.66
C ILE A 39 -14.28 -8.80 4.73
N GLN A 40 -15.03 -9.10 3.66
CA GLN A 40 -15.90 -10.29 3.57
C GLN A 40 -15.15 -11.52 3.05
N ASN A 41 -14.11 -11.33 2.23
CA ASN A 41 -13.36 -12.43 1.61
C ASN A 41 -11.91 -12.51 2.08
N GLY A 42 -11.43 -11.48 2.76
CA GLY A 42 -10.01 -11.25 3.00
C GLY A 42 -9.36 -10.47 1.86
N MET A 43 -8.10 -10.13 2.08
CA MET A 43 -7.27 -9.39 1.14
C MET A 43 -5.97 -10.14 0.86
N THR A 44 -5.39 -9.87 -0.30
CA THR A 44 -4.15 -10.47 -0.79
C THR A 44 -3.17 -9.37 -1.16
N PHE A 45 -1.90 -9.56 -0.80
CA PHE A 45 -0.83 -8.67 -1.21
C PHE A 45 -0.56 -8.78 -2.71
N GLU A 46 -0.30 -7.65 -3.34
CA GLU A 46 0.10 -7.55 -4.75
C GLU A 46 1.23 -6.52 -4.86
N ASP A 47 2.28 -6.91 -5.59
CA ASP A 47 3.34 -6.03 -6.05
C ASP A 47 3.43 -6.10 -7.58
N LYS A 48 3.48 -4.93 -8.24
CA LYS A 48 3.53 -4.87 -9.71
C LYS A 48 4.14 -3.57 -10.23
N PRO A 49 4.64 -3.57 -11.48
CA PRO A 49 4.84 -2.34 -12.22
C PRO A 49 3.54 -1.54 -12.34
N GLY A 50 3.63 -0.22 -12.23
CA GLY A 50 2.52 0.71 -12.30
C GLY A 50 2.86 1.92 -13.15
N LYS A 51 1.90 2.40 -13.94
CA LYS A 51 1.97 3.71 -14.58
C LYS A 51 1.88 4.82 -13.53
N LYS A 52 2.03 6.07 -13.97
CA LYS A 52 1.72 7.25 -13.13
C LYS A 52 0.34 7.09 -12.49
N PRO A 53 0.21 7.28 -11.17
CA PRO A 53 -1.08 7.20 -10.49
C PRO A 53 -2.15 8.07 -11.15
N GLU A 54 -1.78 9.26 -11.62
CA GLU A 54 -2.62 10.27 -12.26
C GLU A 54 -3.22 9.81 -13.60
N GLU A 55 -2.66 8.78 -14.24
CA GLU A 55 -3.22 8.20 -15.47
C GLU A 55 -4.41 7.28 -15.19
N SER A 56 -4.64 6.89 -13.93
CA SER A 56 -5.81 6.10 -13.56
C SER A 56 -7.05 6.96 -13.51
N ALA A 57 -8.14 6.50 -14.14
CA ALA A 57 -9.45 7.14 -14.04
C ALA A 57 -10.01 7.15 -12.59
N SER A 58 -9.51 6.26 -11.72
CA SER A 58 -9.88 6.22 -10.31
C SER A 58 -8.98 7.07 -9.41
N PHE A 59 -7.93 7.71 -9.94
CA PHE A 59 -7.02 8.51 -9.11
C PHE A 59 -7.75 9.58 -8.30
N GLN A 60 -7.43 9.69 -7.01
CA GLN A 60 -7.96 10.73 -6.13
C GLN A 60 -6.86 11.65 -5.62
N SER A 61 -5.77 11.09 -5.10
CA SER A 61 -4.64 11.88 -4.59
C SER A 61 -3.37 11.05 -4.44
N LYS A 62 -2.24 11.74 -4.26
CA LYS A 62 -1.00 11.16 -3.74
C LYS A 62 -0.37 12.06 -2.71
N VAL A 63 0.28 11.48 -1.71
CA VAL A 63 1.00 12.19 -0.65
C VAL A 63 2.43 11.68 -0.62
N PHE A 64 3.39 12.59 -0.76
CA PHE A 64 4.81 12.27 -0.64
C PHE A 64 5.13 11.78 0.78
N VAL A 65 5.85 10.66 0.89
CA VAL A 65 6.23 10.05 2.17
C VAL A 65 7.73 10.22 2.43
N GLY A 66 8.56 10.10 1.40
CA GLY A 66 10.01 10.16 1.51
C GLY A 66 10.68 9.58 0.27
N LYS A 67 11.95 9.21 0.40
CA LYS A 67 12.74 8.59 -0.66
C LYS A 67 13.34 7.27 -0.20
N VAL A 68 13.47 6.33 -1.12
CA VAL A 68 14.19 5.06 -0.92
C VAL A 68 15.41 5.02 -1.82
N SER A 69 16.59 4.66 -1.29
CA SER A 69 17.78 4.51 -2.12
C SER A 69 17.65 3.32 -3.07
N ALA A 70 18.32 3.35 -4.23
CA ALA A 70 18.34 2.21 -5.14
C ALA A 70 18.87 0.93 -4.48
N ALA A 71 19.76 1.05 -3.50
CA ALA A 71 20.27 -0.09 -2.73
C ALA A 71 19.24 -0.68 -1.76
N ASN A 72 18.33 0.15 -1.22
CA ASN A 72 17.27 -0.27 -0.31
C ASN A 72 15.97 -0.66 -1.03
N PHE A 73 15.80 -0.34 -2.31
CA PHE A 73 14.55 -0.59 -3.04
C PHE A 73 14.14 -2.08 -3.03
N SER A 74 15.10 -2.99 -3.15
CA SER A 74 14.84 -4.44 -3.08
C SER A 74 14.27 -4.90 -1.73
N ARG A 75 14.49 -4.15 -0.64
CA ARG A 75 13.94 -4.44 0.69
C ARG A 75 12.47 -4.06 0.84
N VAL A 76 11.95 -3.16 -0.01
CA VAL A 76 10.58 -2.66 0.09
C VAL A 76 9.57 -3.80 0.02
N LYS A 77 9.73 -4.69 -0.96
CA LYS A 77 8.84 -5.84 -1.14
C LYS A 77 8.80 -6.73 0.10
N ALA A 78 9.97 -7.14 0.59
CA ALA A 78 10.07 -8.05 1.74
C ALA A 78 9.45 -7.46 3.01
N ILE A 79 9.61 -6.15 3.23
CA ILE A 79 8.99 -5.45 4.38
C ILE A 79 7.47 -5.39 4.21
N CYS A 80 6.97 -5.04 3.03
CA CYS A 80 5.53 -5.03 2.76
C CYS A 80 4.89 -6.42 2.92
N GLU A 81 5.54 -7.48 2.45
CA GLU A 81 5.07 -8.87 2.58
C GLU A 81 5.04 -9.36 4.03
N ALA A 82 5.91 -8.82 4.89
CA ALA A 82 5.95 -9.15 6.31
C ALA A 82 4.76 -8.57 7.10
N ILE A 83 4.07 -7.54 6.56
CA ILE A 83 2.89 -6.96 7.20
C ILE A 83 1.68 -7.85 6.96
N PRO A 84 1.02 -8.37 8.02
CA PRO A 84 -0.15 -9.22 7.87
C PRO A 84 -1.25 -8.56 7.06
N VAL A 85 -1.63 -9.20 5.94
CA VAL A 85 -2.75 -8.74 5.12
C VAL A 85 -4.07 -8.85 5.88
N PRO A 86 -5.05 -7.98 5.61
CA PRO A 86 -6.36 -8.09 6.26
C PRO A 86 -7.06 -9.41 5.94
N LYS A 87 -7.25 -10.25 6.96
CA LYS A 87 -8.03 -11.49 6.86
C LYS A 87 -9.53 -11.21 6.62
N LYS A 88 -10.29 -12.24 6.24
CA LYS A 88 -11.76 -12.21 6.27
C LYS A 88 -12.19 -11.84 7.69
N GLN A 89 -12.96 -10.77 7.84
CA GLN A 89 -13.37 -10.23 9.15
C GLN A 89 -14.88 -10.33 9.39
N PHE A 90 -15.66 -10.56 8.34
CA PHE A 90 -17.12 -10.71 8.41
C PHE A 90 -17.59 -11.94 7.65
N GLU A 91 -18.69 -12.52 8.12
CA GLU A 91 -19.49 -13.52 7.40
C GLU A 91 -20.91 -12.96 7.28
N GLY A 92 -21.21 -12.33 6.14
CA GLY A 92 -22.44 -11.54 6.00
C GLY A 92 -22.46 -10.40 7.04
N PRO A 93 -23.51 -10.28 7.88
CA PRO A 93 -23.57 -9.25 8.92
C PRO A 93 -22.74 -9.59 10.16
N ARG A 94 -22.26 -10.83 10.32
CA ARG A 94 -21.58 -11.29 11.54
C ARG A 94 -20.10 -10.90 11.51
N ARG A 95 -19.64 -10.16 12.53
CA ARG A 95 -18.20 -9.92 12.77
C ARG A 95 -17.54 -11.17 13.33
N LEU A 96 -16.46 -11.63 12.70
CA LEU A 96 -15.73 -12.85 13.09
C LEU A 96 -14.80 -12.61 14.28
N TYR A 97 -14.20 -11.42 14.34
CA TYR A 97 -13.23 -11.03 15.37
C TYR A 97 -13.71 -9.72 16.01
N PRO A 98 -14.62 -9.78 16.99
CA PRO A 98 -15.22 -8.58 17.59
C PRO A 98 -14.23 -7.73 18.38
N GLU A 99 -13.23 -8.36 19.00
CA GLU A 99 -12.20 -7.69 19.81
C GLU A 99 -11.04 -7.10 18.99
N GLU A 100 -10.87 -7.52 17.74
CA GLU A 100 -9.81 -7.01 16.86
C GLU A 100 -10.33 -5.79 16.06
N PRO A 101 -9.56 -4.70 15.90
CA PRO A 101 -9.97 -3.57 15.07
C PRO A 101 -10.20 -3.99 13.61
N ILE A 102 -11.10 -3.29 12.91
CA ILE A 102 -11.31 -3.54 11.48
C ILE A 102 -10.10 -3.07 10.70
N LYS A 103 -9.50 -3.96 9.92
CA LYS A 103 -8.35 -3.67 9.07
C LYS A 103 -8.75 -3.74 7.60
N ARG A 104 -8.38 -2.73 6.81
CA ARG A 104 -8.55 -2.68 5.35
C ARG A 104 -7.21 -2.36 4.69
N CYS A 105 -7.23 -2.06 3.39
CA CYS A 105 -6.04 -1.62 2.68
C CYS A 105 -5.42 -0.35 3.27
N GLN A 106 -6.23 0.58 3.78
CA GLN A 106 -5.74 1.83 4.37
C GLN A 106 -4.89 1.60 5.63
N GLU A 107 -5.36 0.74 6.53
CA GLU A 107 -4.62 0.37 7.73
C GLU A 107 -3.36 -0.43 7.38
N TRP A 108 -3.45 -1.39 6.44
CA TRP A 108 -2.27 -2.11 5.96
C TRP A 108 -1.22 -1.18 5.33
N THR A 109 -1.64 -0.23 4.48
CA THR A 109 -0.72 0.74 3.84
C THR A 109 -0.04 1.62 4.88
N THR A 110 -0.75 2.01 5.93
CA THR A 110 -0.18 2.82 7.02
C THR A 110 0.88 2.03 7.78
N GLU A 111 0.56 0.81 8.21
CA GLU A 111 1.52 -0.07 8.90
C GLU A 111 2.75 -0.40 8.03
N ALA A 112 2.56 -0.61 6.73
CA ALA A 112 3.66 -0.87 5.81
C ALA A 112 4.58 0.34 5.62
N LEU A 113 4.02 1.56 5.50
CA LEU A 113 4.82 2.78 5.45
C LEU A 113 5.58 3.02 6.76
N GLU A 114 4.94 2.80 7.90
CA GLU A 114 5.58 2.89 9.22
C GLU A 114 6.73 1.89 9.35
N ALA A 115 6.54 0.64 8.91
CA ALA A 115 7.59 -0.36 8.92
C ALA A 115 8.78 0.04 8.02
N LEU A 116 8.51 0.55 6.82
CA LEU A 116 9.56 1.03 5.90
C LEU A 116 10.36 2.20 6.48
N VAL A 117 9.72 3.09 7.23
CA VAL A 117 10.39 4.19 7.94
C VAL A 117 11.21 3.65 9.12
N ASN A 118 10.64 2.79 9.95
CA ASN A 118 11.32 2.20 11.12
C ASN A 118 12.54 1.34 10.74
N GLU A 119 12.47 0.67 9.59
CA GLU A 119 13.56 -0.12 9.01
C GLU A 119 14.61 0.73 8.27
N HIS A 120 14.47 2.06 8.30
CA HIS A 120 15.34 3.03 7.64
C HIS A 120 15.48 2.76 6.13
N VAL A 121 14.39 2.30 5.51
CA VAL A 121 14.30 2.09 4.06
C VAL A 121 13.79 3.35 3.37
N ILE A 122 12.82 4.03 3.99
CA ILE A 122 12.36 5.36 3.57
C ILE A 122 13.00 6.42 4.47
N GLU A 123 13.64 7.40 3.83
CA GLU A 123 14.26 8.58 4.47
C GLU A 123 13.48 9.84 4.06
N SER A 124 13.30 10.78 4.99
CA SER A 124 12.58 12.06 4.78
C SER A 124 13.50 13.22 4.44
#